data_AF-A0A4Q5WB61-F1
#
_entry.id   AF-A0A4Q5WB61-F1
#
_cell.length_a   1.000
_cell.length_b   1.000
_cell.length_c   1.000
_cell.angle_alpha   90.00
_cell.angle_beta   90.00
_cell.angle_gamma   90.00
#
_symmetry.space_group_name_H-M   'P 1'
#
loop_
_entity.id
_entity.type
_entity.pdbx_description
1 polymer ?
#
loop_
_entity_poly.entity_id
_entity_poly.type
_entity_poly.pdbx_seq_one_letter_code
_entity_poly.pdbx_strand_id
1 'polypeptide(L)'
;QSGPRRLAFETGSLEMLLRLIDTQGGLTIVPELAIDNLTARQQKNVRPFRTPAPVREISLVTSPHYARRKVVEILSATVRAHLPESLRERFKKQVLAPL
;
A
#
# COMPACT_ATOMS: atom_id res chain seq x y z
N GLN A 1 36.37 7.11 -0.53
CA GLN A 1 35.15 7.89 -0.75
C GLN A 1 33.98 6.94 -0.59
N SER A 2 33.29 6.98 0.55
CA SER A 2 32.21 6.03 0.85
C SER A 2 30.88 6.73 0.59
N GLY A 3 30.21 6.37 -0.51
CA GLY A 3 28.86 6.87 -0.83
C GLY A 3 27.86 6.52 0.27
N PRO A 4 26.69 7.19 0.30
CA PRO A 4 25.71 7.03 1.38
C PRO A 4 25.33 5.55 1.52
N ARG A 5 25.57 5.01 2.71
CA ARG A 5 25.19 3.65 3.08
C ARG A 5 23.68 3.55 2.95
N ARG A 6 23.18 2.79 1.97
CA ARG A 6 21.76 2.45 1.89
C ARG A 6 21.43 1.67 3.16
N LEU A 7 20.76 2.31 4.11
CA LEU A 7 20.24 1.65 5.29
C LEU A 7 19.13 0.70 4.81
N ALA A 8 19.47 -0.59 4.69
CA ALA A 8 18.48 -1.63 4.54
C ALA A 8 17.82 -1.81 5.90
N PHE A 9 16.66 -1.21 6.08
CA PHE A 9 15.89 -1.30 7.31
C PHE A 9 14.77 -2.32 7.12
N GLU A 10 14.91 -3.48 7.75
CA GLU A 10 13.88 -4.52 7.78
C GLU A 10 12.97 -4.30 8.98
N THR A 11 11.89 -3.55 8.77
CA THR A 11 10.81 -3.39 9.75
C THR A 11 9.57 -4.15 9.27
N GLY A 12 8.99 -4.95 10.15
CA GLY A 12 7.72 -5.63 9.90
C GLY A 12 6.49 -4.71 10.03
N SER A 13 6.66 -3.44 10.42
CA SER A 13 5.58 -2.49 10.68
C SER A 13 5.78 -1.19 9.90
N LEU A 14 4.72 -0.75 9.23
CA LEU A 14 4.66 0.52 8.51
C LEU A 14 4.75 1.70 9.50
N GLU A 15 4.18 1.55 10.69
CA GLU A 15 4.20 2.56 11.75
C GLU A 15 5.62 2.84 12.23
N MET A 16 6.44 1.79 12.40
CA MET A 16 7.85 1.96 12.74
C MET A 16 8.63 2.63 11.63
N LEU A 17 8.35 2.31 10.36
CA LEU A 17 8.97 2.99 9.22
C LEU A 17 8.66 4.49 9.23
N LEU A 18 7.40 4.87 9.46
CA LEU A 18 6.99 6.27 9.53
C LEU A 18 7.67 7.00 10.71
N ARG A 19 7.72 6.38 11.90
CA ARG A 19 8.42 6.96 13.06
C ARG A 19 9.91 7.16 12.81
N LEU A 20 10.56 6.24 12.10
CA LEU A 20 11.97 6.38 11.76
C LEU A 20 12.20 7.58 10.83
N ILE A 21 11.36 7.75 9.81
CA ILE A 21 11.43 8.90 8.91
C ILE A 21 11.15 10.21 9.64
N ASP A 22 10.17 10.24 10.56
CA ASP A 22 9.85 11.44 11.34
C ASP A 22 10.98 11.85 12.30
N THR A 23 11.77 10.89 12.80
CA THR A 23 12.84 11.14 13.78
C THR A 23 14.21 11.38 13.15
N GLN A 24 14.55 10.62 12.10
CA GLN A 24 15.86 10.70 11.44
C GLN A 24 15.84 11.53 10.16
N GLY A 25 14.65 11.91 9.68
CA GLY A 25 14.46 12.54 8.38
C GLY A 25 14.53 11.53 7.23
N GLY A 26 14.15 11.98 6.04
CA GLY A 26 14.14 11.17 4.82
C GLY A 26 12.79 11.14 4.15
N LEU A 27 12.64 10.19 3.23
CA LEU A 27 11.43 9.98 2.43
C LEU A 27 11.12 8.49 2.40
N THR A 28 9.84 8.16 2.35
CA THR A 28 9.36 6.79 2.13
C THR A 28 8.14 6.80 1.22
N ILE A 29 7.80 5.63 0.69
CA ILE A 29 6.57 5.41 -0.08
C ILE A 29 5.54 4.83 0.87
N VAL A 30 4.34 5.40 0.86
CA VAL A 30 3.21 4.92 1.66
C VAL A 30 2.12 4.38 0.74
N PRO A 31 1.48 3.23 1.07
CA PRO A 31 0.28 2.78 0.38
C PRO A 31 -0.86 3.79 0.56
N GLU A 32 -1.72 3.91 -0.45
CA GLU A 32 -2.82 4.88 -0.45
C GLU A 32 -3.75 4.75 0.78
N LEU A 33 -4.15 3.52 1.14
CA LEU A 33 -4.99 3.26 2.31
C LEU A 33 -4.33 3.59 3.66
N ALA A 34 -3.00 3.72 3.71
CA ALA A 34 -2.32 4.07 4.95
C ALA A 34 -2.35 5.59 5.22
N ILE A 35 -2.69 6.40 4.21
CA ILE A 35 -2.73 7.87 4.32
C ILE A 35 -3.77 8.31 5.36
N ASP A 36 -4.92 7.62 5.43
CA ASP A 36 -6.00 7.92 6.38
C ASP A 36 -5.58 7.74 7.85
N ASN A 37 -4.57 6.91 8.10
CA ASN A 37 -4.02 6.66 9.44
C ASN A 37 -2.90 7.67 9.83
N LEU A 38 -2.52 8.57 8.93
CA LEU A 38 -1.50 9.57 9.20
C LEU A 38 -2.07 10.72 10.03
N THR A 39 -1.23 11.26 10.93
CA THR A 39 -1.57 12.49 11.67
C THR A 39 -1.73 13.68 10.72
N ALA A 40 -2.47 14.71 11.13
CA ALA A 40 -2.63 15.92 10.33
C ALA A 40 -1.29 16.58 9.94
N ARG A 41 -0.25 16.43 10.76
CA ARG A 41 1.11 16.90 10.44
C ARG A 41 1.75 16.07 9.33
N GLN A 42 1.67 14.74 9.42
CA GLN A 42 2.24 13.83 8.41
C GLN A 42 1.51 13.94 7.07
N GLN A 43 0.18 14.11 7.08
CA GLN A 43 -0.61 14.30 5.85
C GLN A 43 -0.14 15.51 5.03
N LYS A 44 0.27 16.60 5.68
CA LYS A 44 0.85 17.78 5.00
C LYS A 44 2.13 17.49 4.23
N ASN A 45 2.82 16.39 4.56
CA ASN A 45 4.06 15.96 3.91
C ASN A 45 3.82 14.96 2.77
N VAL A 46 2.60 14.45 2.62
CA VAL A 46 2.28 13.49 1.56
C VAL A 46 2.33 14.18 0.20
N ARG A 47 3.00 13.55 -0.77
CA ARG A 47 3.09 14.02 -2.15
C ARG A 47 2.71 12.89 -3.10
N PRO A 48 1.67 13.05 -3.93
CA PRO A 48 1.30 12.03 -4.91
C PRO A 48 2.34 11.96 -6.03
N PHE A 49 2.48 10.77 -6.62
CA PHE A 49 3.28 10.60 -7.84
C PHE A 49 2.63 11.29 -9.04
N ARG A 50 3.46 11.73 -9.99
CA ARG A 50 2.97 12.14 -11.32
C ARG A 50 2.40 10.94 -12.06
N THR A 51 1.45 11.19 -12.97
CA THR A 51 0.84 10.13 -13.79
C THR A 51 1.86 9.59 -14.82
N PRO A 52 1.93 8.27 -15.06
CA PRO A 52 1.19 7.22 -14.37
C PRO A 52 1.77 6.94 -12.97
N ALA A 53 0.92 7.04 -11.95
CA ALA A 53 1.32 6.74 -10.59
C ALA A 53 1.50 5.21 -10.43
N PRO A 54 2.52 4.75 -9.69
CA PRO A 54 2.69 3.33 -9.41
C PRO A 54 1.52 2.83 -8.56
N VAL A 55 1.02 1.66 -8.91
CA VAL A 55 -0.06 0.96 -8.19
C VAL A 55 0.41 -0.43 -7.79
N ARG A 56 -0.20 -1.00 -6.74
CA ARG A 56 -0.01 -2.41 -6.37
C ARG A 56 -1.32 -3.17 -6.48
N GLU A 57 -1.25 -4.40 -6.96
CA GLU A 57 -2.36 -5.34 -6.89
C GLU A 57 -2.42 -5.98 -5.50
N ILE A 58 -3.63 -6.16 -4.97
CA ILE A 58 -3.87 -6.90 -3.72
C ILE A 58 -4.83 -8.04 -4.00
N SER A 59 -4.35 -9.25 -3.72
CA SER A 59 -5.02 -10.50 -4.09
C SER A 59 -5.09 -11.45 -2.91
N LEU A 60 -6.20 -12.19 -2.83
CA LEU A 60 -6.36 -13.29 -1.88
C LEU A 60 -5.75 -14.54 -2.51
N VAL A 61 -4.81 -15.17 -1.81
CA VAL A 61 -4.15 -16.39 -2.27
C VAL A 61 -4.60 -17.55 -1.42
N THR A 62 -5.02 -18.64 -2.07
CA THR A 62 -5.42 -19.88 -1.40
C THR A 62 -4.73 -21.08 -2.02
N SER A 63 -4.63 -22.20 -1.29
CA SER A 63 -4.19 -23.47 -1.86
C SER A 63 -5.09 -23.88 -3.05
N PRO A 64 -4.54 -24.50 -4.11
CA PRO A 64 -5.32 -24.97 -5.25
C PRO A 64 -6.50 -25.89 -4.87
N HIS A 65 -6.35 -26.63 -3.77
CA HIS A 65 -7.36 -27.59 -3.27
C HIS A 65 -8.19 -27.03 -2.10
N TYR A 66 -8.26 -25.70 -1.94
CA TYR A 66 -9.05 -25.09 -0.88
C TYR A 66 -10.56 -25.39 -1.07
N ALA A 67 -11.11 -26.22 -0.20
CA ALA A 67 -12.49 -26.72 -0.33
C ALA A 67 -13.57 -25.64 -0.13
N ARG A 68 -13.28 -24.57 0.62
CA ARG A 68 -14.27 -23.56 1.05
C ARG A 68 -14.31 -22.34 0.11
N ARG A 69 -14.48 -22.55 -1.19
CA ARG A 69 -14.50 -21.47 -2.20
C ARG A 69 -15.49 -20.33 -1.87
N LYS A 70 -16.69 -20.68 -1.40
CA LYS A 70 -17.73 -19.70 -1.01
C LYS A 70 -17.25 -18.74 0.08
N VAL A 71 -16.39 -19.17 1.00
CA VAL A 71 -15.81 -18.30 2.03
C VAL A 71 -14.88 -17.26 1.40
N VAL A 72 -14.05 -17.68 0.44
CA VAL A 72 -13.13 -16.77 -0.28
C VAL A 72 -13.92 -15.72 -1.07
N GLU A 73 -15.00 -16.13 -1.74
CA GLU A 73 -15.87 -15.24 -2.49
C GLU A 73 -16.53 -14.20 -1.58
N ILE A 74 -17.13 -14.65 -0.46
CA ILE A 74 -17.78 -13.74 0.51
C ILE A 74 -16.74 -12.80 1.12
N LEU A 75 -15.55 -13.30 1.47
CA LEU A 75 -14.48 -12.45 2.01
C LEU A 75 -14.04 -11.41 0.98
N SER A 76 -13.81 -11.81 -0.27
CA SER A 76 -13.42 -10.87 -1.34
C SER A 76 -14.48 -9.81 -1.57
N ALA A 77 -15.76 -10.21 -1.62
CA ALA A 77 -16.87 -9.28 -1.77
C ALA A 77 -16.97 -8.31 -0.59
N THR A 78 -16.84 -8.83 0.64
CA THR A 78 -16.87 -8.03 1.87
C THR A 78 -15.74 -6.99 1.88
N VAL A 79 -14.50 -7.41 1.58
CA VAL A 79 -13.36 -6.49 1.51
C VAL A 79 -13.61 -5.41 0.47
N ARG A 80 -14.00 -5.78 -0.76
CA ARG A 80 -14.28 -4.83 -1.84
C ARG A 80 -15.38 -3.82 -1.50
N ALA A 81 -16.42 -4.25 -0.80
CA ALA A 81 -17.53 -3.40 -0.40
C ALA A 81 -17.13 -2.32 0.61
N HIS A 82 -16.11 -2.58 1.43
CA HIS A 82 -15.62 -1.65 2.46
C HIS A 82 -14.43 -0.80 2.01
N LEU A 83 -13.99 -0.90 0.76
CA LEU A 83 -12.96 -0.01 0.23
C LEU A 83 -13.53 1.39 -0.05
N PRO A 84 -12.74 2.47 0.14
CA PRO A 84 -13.11 3.81 -0.31
C PRO A 84 -13.48 3.86 -1.79
N GLU A 85 -14.46 4.69 -2.15
CA GLU A 85 -14.95 4.81 -3.54
C GLU A 85 -13.86 5.24 -4.52
N SER A 86 -12.95 6.11 -4.08
CA SER A 86 -11.78 6.58 -4.85
C SER A 86 -10.92 5.43 -5.37
N LEU A 87 -10.79 4.35 -4.62
CA LEU A 87 -10.03 3.15 -5.02
C LEU A 87 -10.84 2.26 -5.96
N ARG A 88 -12.14 2.07 -5.69
CA ARG A 88 -13.02 1.20 -6.50
C ARG A 88 -13.07 1.63 -7.97
N GLU A 89 -13.09 2.93 -8.24
CA GLU A 89 -13.13 3.47 -9.61
C GLU A 89 -11.78 3.44 -10.34
N ARG A 90 -10.66 3.48 -9.60
CA ARG A 90 -9.30 3.41 -10.18
C ARG A 90 -8.92 2.01 -10.66
N PHE A 91 -9.37 0.95 -9.99
CA PHE A 91 -9.10 -0.44 -10.39
C PHE A 91 -9.59 -0.77 -11.81
N LYS A 92 -10.61 -0.07 -12.32
CA LYS A 92 -11.12 -0.27 -13.68
C LYS A 92 -10.20 0.31 -14.78
N LYS A 93 -9.26 1.20 -14.44
CA LYS A 93 -8.53 2.03 -15.42
C LYS A 93 -7.02 1.77 -15.51
N GLN A 94 -6.43 1.06 -14.56
CA GLN A 94 -4.96 0.96 -14.46
C GLN A 94 -4.50 -0.47 -14.15
N VAL A 95 -4.74 -1.40 -15.08
CA VAL A 95 -3.91 -2.62 -15.15
C VAL A 95 -2.70 -2.26 -16.01
N LEU A 96 -1.61 -1.84 -15.37
CA LEU A 96 -0.32 -1.79 -16.04
C LEU A 96 0.13 -3.24 -16.24
N ALA A 97 0.41 -3.63 -17.49
CA ALA A 97 0.89 -4.96 -17.79
C ALA A 97 2.13 -5.29 -16.93
N PRO A 98 2.25 -6.50 -16.38
CA PRO A 98 3.46 -6.90 -15.69
C PRO A 98 4.65 -6.80 -16.66
N LEU A 99 5.77 -6.23 -16.18
CA LEU A 99 7.05 -6.22 -16.88
C LEU A 99 7.62 -7.64 -16.99
#